data_AF-A0A832YEQ6-F1
#
_entry.id   AF-A0A832YEQ6-F1
#
_cell.length_a   1.000
_cell.length_b   1.000
_cell.length_c   1.000
_cell.angle_alpha   90.00
_cell.angle_beta   90.00
_cell.angle_gamma   90.00
#
_symmetry.space_group_name_H-M   'P 1'
#
loop_
_entity.id
_entity.type
_entity.pdbx_description
1 polymer ?
#
loop_
_entity_poly.entity_id
_entity_poly.type
_entity_poly.pdbx_seq_one_letter_code
_entity_poly.pdbx_strand_id
1 'polypeptide(L)' 'MKMFDTVAQKLKDSRKIVFVTGAGISQESGIPTFRGKDGYWRKYDPMKLASIDAFYDDPKLVWEWYDDRR' A
#
# COMPACT_ATOMS: atom_id res chain seq x y z
N MET A 1 -19.17 -10.79 -24.90
CA MET A 1 -19.39 -10.58 -23.44
C MET A 1 -18.37 -9.56 -22.97
N LYS A 2 -18.76 -8.45 -22.34
CA LYS A 2 -17.81 -7.43 -21.89
C LYS A 2 -17.08 -7.93 -20.64
N MET A 3 -15.81 -7.53 -20.48
CA MET A 3 -14.88 -8.03 -19.47
C MET A 3 -15.43 -7.98 -18.02
N PHE A 4 -16.35 -7.05 -17.72
CA PHE A 4 -16.83 -6.82 -16.36
C PHE A 4 -18.29 -7.23 -16.10
N ASP A 5 -19.00 -7.78 -17.09
CA ASP A 5 -20.45 -8.04 -16.97
C ASP A 5 -20.77 -8.97 -15.77
N THR A 6 -19.94 -9.99 -15.57
CA THR A 6 -20.10 -10.94 -14.45
C THR A 6 -19.90 -10.28 -13.08
N VAL A 7 -18.91 -9.38 -12.95
CA VAL A 7 -18.64 -8.67 -11.70
C VAL A 7 -19.76 -7.66 -11.43
N ALA A 8 -20.19 -6.92 -12.45
CA ALA A 8 -21.27 -5.94 -12.33
C ALA A 8 -22.58 -6.60 -11.87
N GLN A 9 -22.92 -7.78 -12.40
CA GLN A 9 -24.12 -8.51 -11.97
C GLN A 9 -24.01 -8.98 -10.52
N LYS A 10 -22.88 -9.60 -10.14
CA LYS A 10 -22.64 -10.03 -8.74
C LYS A 10 -22.71 -8.87 -7.75
N LEU A 11 -22.23 -7.68 -8.13
CA LEU A 11 -22.33 -6.48 -7.29
C LEU A 11 -23.80 -6.04 -7.10
N LYS A 12 -24.62 -6.07 -8.16
CA LYS A 12 -26.06 -5.71 -8.08
C LYS A 12 -26.84 -6.67 -7.17
N ASP A 13 -26.52 -7.95 -7.22
CA ASP A 13 -27.26 -8.99 -6.47
C ASP A 13 -26.82 -9.09 -4.99
N SER A 14 -25.68 -8.48 -4.63
CA SER A 14 -25.12 -8.55 -3.29
C SER A 14 -25.76 -7.52 -2.35
N ARG A 15 -26.29 -7.98 -1.22
CA ARG A 15 -26.87 -7.09 -0.19
C ARG A 15 -25.84 -6.38 0.69
N LYS A 16 -24.63 -6.95 0.81
CA LYS A 16 -23.51 -6.41 1.59
C LYS A 16 -22.22 -6.72 0.85
N ILE A 17 -21.39 -5.70 0.63
CA ILE A 17 -20.15 -5.81 -0.13
C ILE A 17 -19.01 -5.27 0.74
N VAL A 18 -17.87 -5.98 0.73
CA VAL A 18 -16.62 -5.56 1.35
C VAL A 18 -15.56 -5.51 0.27
N PHE A 19 -14.86 -4.38 0.18
CA PHE A 19 -13.68 -4.23 -0.68
C PHE A 19 -12.43 -4.29 0.19
N VAL A 20 -11.53 -5.22 -0.13
CA VAL A 20 -10.19 -5.28 0.45
C VAL A 20 -9.23 -4.67 -0.56
N THR A 21 -8.61 -3.57 -0.19
CA THR A 21 -7.68 -2.84 -1.06
C THR A 21 -6.26 -2.93 -0.50
N GLY A 22 -5.28 -2.72 -1.37
CA GLY A 22 -3.87 -2.61 -0.99
C GLY A 22 -3.25 -1.38 -1.64
N ALA A 23 -1.94 -1.18 -1.44
CA ALA A 23 -1.22 0.01 -1.91
C ALA A 23 -1.41 0.31 -3.42
N GLY A 24 -1.66 -0.72 -4.24
CA GLY A 24 -1.89 -0.55 -5.68
C GLY A 24 -3.04 0.40 -6.03
N ILE A 25 -4.07 0.50 -5.20
CA ILE A 25 -5.20 1.44 -5.46
C ILE A 25 -4.76 2.90 -5.37
N SER A 26 -3.70 3.20 -4.61
CA SER A 26 -3.18 4.55 -4.39
C SER A 26 -2.08 4.94 -5.38
N GLN A 27 -1.61 4.00 -6.21
CA GLN A 27 -0.53 4.24 -7.17
C GLN A 27 -0.90 5.32 -8.19
N GLU A 28 -2.15 5.30 -8.68
CA GLU A 28 -2.66 6.31 -9.62
C GLU A 28 -2.83 7.70 -8.99
N SER A 29 -2.80 7.78 -7.65
CA SER A 29 -2.77 9.05 -6.90
C SER A 29 -1.35 9.55 -6.63
N GLY A 30 -0.32 8.92 -7.21
CA GLY A 30 1.08 9.27 -7.00
C GLY A 30 1.68 8.72 -5.71
N ILE A 31 0.94 7.90 -4.94
CA ILE A 31 1.47 7.29 -3.72
C ILE A 31 2.26 6.02 -4.11
N PRO A 32 3.55 5.92 -3.77
CA PRO A 32 4.37 4.77 -4.13
C PRO A 32 3.88 3.49 -3.47
N THR A 33 3.97 2.38 -4.18
CA THR A 33 3.68 1.07 -3.62
C THR A 33 4.93 0.47 -2.97
N PHE A 34 4.73 -0.53 -2.10
CA PHE A 34 5.85 -1.25 -1.46
C PHE A 34 6.54 -2.25 -2.42
N ARG A 35 6.04 -2.44 -3.64
CA ARG A 35 6.55 -3.41 -4.62
C ARG A 35 6.67 -2.76 -5.99
N GLY A 36 7.76 -3.04 -6.71
CA GLY A 36 7.95 -2.58 -8.09
C GLY A 36 9.06 -1.55 -8.26
N LYS A 37 9.29 -1.17 -9.51
CA LYS A 37 10.42 -0.35 -9.96
C LYS A 37 10.43 1.08 -9.38
N ASP A 38 9.27 1.63 -9.05
CA ASP A 38 9.12 3.02 -8.60
C ASP A 38 8.93 3.15 -7.08
N GLY A 39 9.26 2.10 -6.31
CA GLY A 39 9.23 2.18 -4.85
C GLY A 39 10.26 3.21 -4.37
N TYR A 40 9.80 4.30 -3.74
CA TYR A 40 10.63 5.35 -3.14
C TYR A 40 11.60 4.83 -2.05
N TRP A 41 11.44 3.56 -1.70
CA TRP A 41 12.17 2.81 -0.69
C TRP A 41 13.58 2.37 -1.10
N ARG A 42 14.16 2.90 -2.19
CA ARG A 42 15.43 2.39 -2.73
C ARG A 42 16.62 2.50 -1.77
N LYS A 43 16.57 3.38 -0.77
CA LYS A 43 17.63 3.53 0.23
C LYS A 43 17.48 2.61 1.44
N TYR A 44 16.25 2.21 1.79
CA TYR A 44 15.98 1.42 2.99
C TYR A 44 14.83 0.44 2.78
N ASP A 45 14.99 -0.80 3.23
CA ASP A 45 13.95 -1.81 3.21
C ASP A 45 12.81 -1.43 4.20
N PRO A 46 11.59 -1.15 3.71
CA PRO A 46 10.45 -0.80 4.56
C PRO A 46 10.12 -1.87 5.58
N MET A 47 10.33 -3.15 5.25
CA MET A 47 10.04 -4.25 6.15
C MET A 47 10.99 -4.28 7.35
N LYS A 48 12.18 -3.69 7.22
CA LYS A 48 13.12 -3.55 8.34
C LYS A 48 12.77 -2.34 9.20
N LEU A 49 12.48 -1.19 8.59
CA LEU A 49 12.21 0.05 9.32
C LEU A 49 10.81 0.11 9.96
N ALA A 50 9.81 -0.51 9.33
CA ALA A 50 8.46 -0.61 9.90
C ALA A 50 8.34 -1.80 10.87
N SER A 51 9.34 -1.99 11.73
CA SER A 51 9.37 -3.02 12.77
C SER A 51 9.55 -2.39 14.15
N ILE A 52 9.06 -3.09 15.18
CA ILE A 52 9.20 -2.62 16.56
C ILE A 52 10.67 -2.62 17.01
N ASP A 53 11.44 -3.61 16.56
CA ASP A 53 12.87 -3.74 16.88
C ASP A 53 13.66 -2.56 16.30
N ALA A 54 13.43 -2.18 15.04
CA ALA A 54 14.07 -1.02 14.44
C ALA A 54 13.73 0.29 15.15
N PHE A 55 12.51 0.41 15.68
CA PHE A 55 12.12 1.58 16.46
C PHE A 55 12.83 1.62 17.82
N TYR A 56 13.05 0.48 18.47
CA TYR A 56 13.83 0.41 19.70
C TYR A 56 15.33 0.68 19.45
N ASP A 57 15.86 0.22 18.33
CA ASP A 57 17.27 0.40 17.95
C ASP A 57 17.59 1.85 17.57
N ASP A 58 16.79 2.46 16.68
CA ASP A 58 16.96 3.86 16.26
C ASP A 58 15.61 4.53 15.94
N PRO A 59 14.93 5.09 16.96
CA PRO A 59 13.63 5.74 16.75
C PRO A 59 13.74 7.00 15.87
N LYS A 60 14.90 7.67 15.86
CA LYS A 60 15.11 8.88 15.07
C LYS A 60 15.13 8.55 13.58
N LEU A 61 15.89 7.53 13.19
CA LEU A 61 15.94 7.06 11.80
C LEU A 61 14.55 6.62 11.32
N VAL A 62 13.79 5.90 12.16
CA VAL A 62 12.43 5.48 11.81
C VAL A 62 11.54 6.69 11.59
N TRP A 63 11.59 7.70 12.45
CA TRP A 63 10.80 8.93 12.28
C TRP A 63 11.17 9.73 11.03
N GLU A 64 12.47 9.92 10.78
CA GLU A 64 12.96 10.59 9.56
C GLU A 64 12.46 9.86 8.29
N TRP A 65 12.55 8.53 8.28
CA TRP A 65 12.02 7.72 7.20
C TRP A 65 10.50 7.85 7.03
N TYR A 66 9.74 8.03 8.11
CA TYR A 66 8.30 8.25 8.01
C TYR A 66 7.94 9.66 7.51
N ASP A 67 8.72 10.67 7.86
CA ASP A 67 8.51 12.06 7.43
C ASP A 67 8.80 12.25 5.93
N ASP A 68 9.84 11.57 5.41
CA ASP A 68 10.18 11.51 3.97
C ASP A 68 9.05 10.95 3.08
N ARG A 69 7.98 10.39 3.67
CA ARG A 69 6.82 9.83 2.97
C ARG A 69 5.66 10.82 2.79
N ARG A 70 5.75 12.01 3.37
CA ARG A 70 4.74 13.07 3.25
C ARG A 70 4.87 13.80 1.93
#